data_AF-A0A948SH10-F1
#
_entry.id   AF-A0A948SH10-F1
#
_cell.length_a   1.000
_cell.length_b   1.000
_cell.length_c   1.000
_cell.angle_alpha   90.00
_cell.angle_beta   90.00
_cell.angle_gamma   90.00
#
_symmetry.space_group_name_H-M   'P 1'
#
loop_
_entity.id
_entity.type
_entity.pdbx_description
1 polymer ?
#
loop_
_entity_poly.entity_id
_entity_poly.type
_entity_poly.pdbx_seq_one_letter_code
_entity_poly.pdbx_strand_id
1 'polypeptide(L)' 'MRAEGIFIAVEVEDSVASDPEMAAKLAEVCPVDIFAVNEAGTLELVDENVDECVLCRLCLDVAPGGAVKIIKRYDNDAEL' A
#
# COMPACT_ATOMS: atom_id res chain seq x y z
N MET A 1 -6.78 0.83 -6.82
CA MET A 1 -5.97 2.07 -6.93
C MET A 1 -4.48 1.76 -7.02
N ARG A 2 -3.66 2.68 -7.54
CA ARG A 2 -2.21 2.49 -7.71
C ARG A 2 -1.44 3.78 -7.49
N ALA A 3 -0.29 3.68 -6.84
CA ALA A 3 0.69 4.76 -6.67
C ALA A 3 2.04 4.36 -7.28
N GLU A 4 2.77 5.32 -7.83
CA GLU A 4 4.04 5.13 -8.55
C GLU A 4 5.17 5.88 -7.86
N GLY A 5 6.21 5.15 -7.46
CA GLY A 5 7.51 5.69 -7.07
C GLY A 5 8.59 5.33 -8.09
N ILE A 6 9.80 5.83 -7.87
CA ILE A 6 10.97 5.57 -8.69
C ILE A 6 11.45 4.13 -8.48
N PHE A 7 11.44 3.65 -7.23
CA PHE A 7 11.95 2.33 -6.83
C PHE A 7 10.82 1.36 -6.49
N ILE A 8 9.70 1.87 -5.99
CA ILE A 8 8.57 1.08 -5.53
C ILE A 8 7.29 1.54 -6.23
N ALA A 9 6.43 0.60 -6.62
CA ALA A 9 5.03 0.91 -6.91
C ALA A 9 4.12 0.10 -6.00
N VAL A 10 2.95 0.64 -5.70
CA VAL A 10 1.97 0.00 -4.82
C VAL A 10 0.64 -0.12 -5.55
N GLU A 11 0.09 -1.33 -5.61
CA GLU A 11 -1.28 -1.57 -6.06
C GLU A 11 -2.13 -2.04 -4.90
N VAL A 12 -3.35 -1.53 -4.81
CA VAL A 12 -4.38 -2.00 -3.88
C VAL A 12 -5.67 -2.22 -4.63
N GLU A 13 -6.31 -3.37 -4.46
CA GLU A 13 -7.62 -3.65 -5.04
C GLU A 13 -8.69 -2.64 -4.56
N ASP A 14 -9.60 -2.24 -5.44
CA ASP A 14 -10.60 -1.21 -5.13
C ASP A 14 -11.56 -1.64 -4.01
N SER A 15 -11.82 -2.95 -3.87
CA SER A 15 -12.61 -3.53 -2.79
C SER A 15 -11.95 -3.31 -1.42
N VAL A 16 -10.63 -3.45 -1.32
CA VAL A 16 -9.86 -3.20 -0.09
C VAL A 16 -9.68 -1.70 0.14
N ALA A 17 -9.43 -0.93 -0.92
CA ALA A 17 -9.27 0.52 -0.81
C ALA A 17 -10.55 1.23 -0.32
N SER A 18 -11.74 0.68 -0.63
CA SER A 18 -13.02 1.22 -0.20
C SER A 18 -13.55 0.68 1.13
N ASP A 19 -12.87 -0.31 1.74
CA ASP A 19 -13.24 -0.87 3.04
C ASP A 19 -12.60 -0.06 4.19
N PRO A 20 -13.39 0.62 5.03
CA PRO A 20 -12.87 1.46 6.11
C PRO A 20 -12.06 0.70 7.17
N GLU A 21 -12.41 -0.56 7.47
CA GLU A 21 -11.68 -1.36 8.44
C GLU A 21 -10.31 -1.75 7.88
N MET A 22 -10.27 -2.13 6.61
CA MET A 22 -9.01 -2.42 5.92
C MET A 22 -8.14 -1.17 5.74
N ALA A 23 -8.73 -0.02 5.41
CA ALA A 23 -8.01 1.23 5.27
C ALA A 23 -7.32 1.64 6.58
N ALA A 24 -8.05 1.59 7.69
CA ALA A 24 -7.50 1.87 9.02
C ALA A 24 -6.36 0.90 9.38
N LYS A 25 -6.55 -0.40 9.11
CA LYS A 25 -5.55 -1.43 9.40
C LYS A 25 -4.27 -1.25 8.58
N LEU A 26 -4.39 -0.93 7.29
CA LEU A 26 -3.24 -0.67 6.41
C LEU A 26 -2.45 0.57 6.85
N ALA A 27 -3.15 1.63 7.25
CA ALA A 27 -2.54 2.83 7.79
C ALA A 27 -1.80 2.55 9.11
N GLU A 28 -2.39 1.73 10.00
CA GLU A 28 -1.76 1.37 11.29
C GLU A 28 -0.46 0.57 11.14
N VAL A 29 -0.39 -0.36 10.19
CA VAL A 29 0.74 -1.30 10.11
C VAL A 29 1.91 -0.81 9.27
N CYS A 30 1.74 0.24 8.46
CA CYS A 30 2.80 0.72 7.59
C CYS A 30 3.78 1.61 8.38
N PRO A 31 5.06 1.21 8.54
CA PRO A 31 6.00 1.96 9.38
C PRO A 31 6.46 3.30 8.76
N VAL A 32 6.07 3.56 7.51
CA VAL A 32 6.49 4.73 6.72
C VAL A 32 5.29 5.45 6.09
N ASP A 33 4.09 5.21 6.60
CA ASP A 33 2.89 5.98 6.27
C ASP A 33 2.57 6.07 4.76
N ILE A 34 2.78 4.98 4.00
CA ILE A 34 2.33 4.89 2.59
C ILE A 34 0.81 4.89 2.48
N PHE A 35 0.14 4.36 3.50
CA PHE A 35 -1.30 4.21 3.55
C PHE A 35 -1.87 5.18 4.57
N ALA A 36 -2.87 5.96 4.16
CA ALA A 36 -3.62 6.86 5.03
C ALA A 36 -5.13 6.62 4.88
N VAL A 37 -5.91 7.23 5.77
CA VAL A 37 -7.38 7.26 5.66
C VAL A 37 -7.80 8.69 5.34
N ASN A 38 -8.48 8.87 4.21
CA ASN A 38 -8.94 10.19 3.79
C ASN A 38 -10.19 10.65 4.57
N GLU A 39 -10.68 11.85 4.28
CA GLU A 39 -11.87 12.43 4.92
C GLU A 39 -13.17 11.61 4.69
N ALA A 40 -13.22 10.80 3.63
CA ALA A 40 -14.34 9.92 3.33
C ALA A 40 -14.26 8.55 4.05
N GLY A 41 -13.19 8.30 4.80
CA GLY A 41 -12.97 7.05 5.54
C GLY A 41 -12.46 5.90 4.66
N THR A 42 -11.97 6.18 3.45
CA THR A 42 -11.38 5.17 2.55
C THR A 42 -9.87 5.32 2.49
N LEU A 43 -9.21 4.32 1.90
CA LEU A 43 -7.77 4.32 1.74
C LEU A 43 -7.31 5.47 0.83
N GLU A 44 -6.22 6.10 1.23
CA GLU A 44 -5.41 7.02 0.45
C GLU A 44 -3.99 6.46 0.37
N LEU A 45 -3.39 6.51 -0.82
CA LEU A 45 -1.96 6.22 -0.99
C LEU A 45 -1.20 7.55 -0.95
N VAL A 46 -0.25 7.65 -0.03
CA VAL A 46 0.57 8.85 0.17
C VAL A 46 1.78 8.76 -0.77
N ASP A 47 1.62 9.31 -1.98
CA ASP A 47 2.60 9.19 -3.08
C ASP A 47 4.04 9.58 -2.65
N GLU A 48 4.20 10.59 -1.80
CA GLU A 48 5.51 11.03 -1.32
C GLU A 48 6.26 9.99 -0.46
N ASN A 49 5.54 9.03 0.13
CA ASN A 49 6.10 8.00 0.99
C ASN A 49 6.33 6.67 0.28
N VAL A 50 5.91 6.52 -0.98
CA VAL A 50 5.94 5.23 -1.70
C VAL A 50 7.35 4.64 -1.77
N ASP A 51 8.36 5.47 -2.07
CA ASP A 51 9.75 5.04 -2.16
C ASP A 51 10.42 4.83 -0.79
N GLU A 52 9.78 5.22 0.31
CA GLU A 52 10.26 4.95 1.67
C GLU A 52 9.93 3.51 2.11
N CYS A 53 9.28 2.70 1.26
CA CYS A 53 8.95 1.31 1.60
C CYS A 53 10.19 0.49 1.99
N VAL A 54 10.23 0.06 3.26
CA VAL A 54 11.34 -0.74 3.82
C VAL A 54 11.18 -2.26 3.61
N LEU A 55 10.27 -2.69 2.73
CA LEU A 55 9.99 -4.11 2.41
C LEU A 55 9.65 -4.98 3.64
N CYS A 56 8.98 -4.41 4.65
CA CYS A 56 8.64 -5.10 5.90
C CYS A 56 7.53 -6.17 5.78
N ARG A 57 6.78 -6.17 4.67
CA ARG A 57 5.64 -7.06 4.37
C ARG A 57 4.39 -6.92 5.23
N LEU A 58 4.36 -6.04 6.24
CA LEU A 58 3.22 -5.93 7.16
C LEU A 58 1.88 -5.65 6.47
N CYS A 59 1.88 -4.81 5.42
CA CYS A 59 0.67 -4.54 4.63
C CYS A 59 0.15 -5.79 3.88
N LEU A 60 1.05 -6.66 3.42
CA LEU A 60 0.72 -7.91 2.74
C LEU A 60 0.15 -8.93 3.72
N ASP A 61 0.63 -8.95 4.95
CA ASP A 61 0.20 -9.91 5.97
C ASP A 61 -1.21 -9.58 6.51
N VAL A 62 -1.60 -8.30 6.52
CA VAL A 62 -2.92 -7.89 6.99
C VAL A 62 -3.98 -7.87 5.90
N ALA A 63 -3.58 -7.71 4.65
CA ALA A 63 -4.47 -7.66 3.50
C ALA A 63 -4.83 -9.08 3.02
N PRO A 64 -6.07 -9.29 2.53
CA PRO A 64 -6.45 -10.56 1.93
C PRO A 64 -5.62 -10.83 0.66
N GLY A 65 -5.37 -12.12 0.39
CA GLY A 65 -4.34 -12.58 -0.55
C GLY A 65 -4.30 -11.85 -1.89
N GLY A 66 -3.19 -11.15 -2.14
CA GLY A 66 -2.92 -10.43 -3.39
C GLY A 66 -3.59 -9.06 -3.52
N ALA A 67 -4.43 -8.66 -2.55
CA ALA A 67 -5.16 -7.41 -2.62
C ALA A 67 -4.27 -6.17 -2.41
N VAL A 68 -3.08 -6.35 -1.85
CA VAL A 68 -2.00 -5.35 -1.83
C VAL A 68 -0.80 -5.96 -2.54
N LYS A 69 -0.15 -5.18 -3.41
CA LYS A 69 1.10 -5.55 -4.07
C LYS A 69 2.14 -4.46 -3.87
N ILE A 70 3.34 -4.88 -3.50
CA ILE A 70 4.54 -4.03 -3.48
C ILE A 70 5.43 -4.49 -4.62
N ILE A 71 5.65 -3.60 -5.60
CA ILE A 71 6.36 -3.89 -6.84
C ILE A 71 7.72 -3.21 -6.79
N LYS A 72 8.80 -3.99 -6.89
CA LYS A 72 10.18 -3.47 -6.97
C LYS A 72 10.50 -3.10 -8.40
N ARG A 73 10.39 -1.81 -8.72
CA ARG A 73 10.63 -1.24 -10.07
C ARG A 73 12.07 -1.45 -10.54
N TYR A 74 13.00 -1.56 -9.60
CA TYR A 74 14.42 -1.79 -9.86
C TYR A 74 14.79 -3.27 -10.07
N ASP A 75 13.84 -4.20 -9.94
CA ASP A 75 14.06 -5.65 -10.01
C ASP A 75 13.07 -6.31 -10.99
N ASN A 76 13.03 -5.81 -12.22
CA ASN A 76 12.12 -6.27 -13.28
C ASN A 76 10.64 -6.36 -12.84
N ASP A 77 10.19 -5.37 -12.07
CA ASP A 77 8.83 -5.33 -11.49
C ASP A 77 8.48 -6.56 -10.63
N ALA A 78 9.48 -7.16 -9.97
CA ALA A 78 9.24 -8.26 -9.04
C ALA A 78 8.32 -7.82 -7.88
N GLU A 79 7.26 -8.60 -7.66
CA GLU A 79 6.37 -8.45 -6.50
C GLU A 79 7.06 -9.02 -5.24
N LEU A 80 6.90 -8.34 -4.10
CA LEU A 80 7.47 -8.74 -2.81
C LEU A 80 6.82 -10.00 -2.23
#